data_AF-A0A1D2N3F2-F1
#
_entry.id   AF-A0A1D2N3F2-F1
#
_cell.length_a   1.000
_cell.length_b   1.000
_cell.length_c   1.000
_cell.angle_alpha   90.00
_cell.angle_beta   90.00
_cell.angle_gamma   90.00
#
_symmetry.space_group_name_H-M   'P 1'
#
loop_
_entity.id
_entity.type
_entity.pdbx_description
1 polymer ?
#
loop_
_entity_poly.entity_id
_entity_poly.type
_entity_poly.pdbx_seq_one_letter_code
_entity_poly.pdbx_strand_id
1 'polypeptide(L)'
;MHFFGTLQIEDLYIPYFCVSTDLRDSRARTHMSGDLWFYTRASMTLTLLFPPQINQFDTHLLMDGGYSDLVPAMAMRRLGIKYLIAINIGDEGSLHTFNIGYHVSGLHCILQNLLPYSTDRIPFNLQIWDSLLNCSARNFIQAYTALDFKNYTELRNAGYLSTKVITGDETKHSP
;
A
#
# COMPACT_ATOMS: atom_id res chain seq x y z
N MET A 1 -3.86 9.16 -18.68
CA MET A 1 -3.86 7.76 -19.17
C MET A 1 -2.94 7.54 -20.39
N HIS A 2 -2.17 8.55 -20.85
CA HIS A 2 -1.24 8.43 -21.99
C HIS A 2 0.24 8.30 -21.60
N PHE A 3 0.61 8.38 -20.32
CA PHE A 3 2.02 8.48 -19.90
C PHE A 3 2.86 7.26 -20.28
N PHE A 4 2.28 6.05 -20.16
CA PHE A 4 2.96 4.80 -20.55
C PHE A 4 2.62 4.35 -21.97
N GLY A 5 1.74 5.06 -22.69
CA GLY A 5 1.32 4.68 -24.04
C GLY A 5 0.85 3.22 -24.13
N THR A 6 1.43 2.49 -25.10
CA THR A 6 1.18 1.06 -25.35
C THR A 6 2.25 0.14 -24.75
N LEU A 7 3.08 0.66 -23.84
CA LEU A 7 4.18 -0.09 -23.25
C LEU A 7 3.65 -1.28 -22.43
N GLN A 8 4.17 -2.46 -22.73
CA GLN A 8 3.87 -3.67 -21.98
C GLN A 8 4.90 -3.88 -20.86
N ILE A 9 4.54 -4.64 -19.83
CA ILE A 9 5.43 -4.93 -18.69
C ILE A 9 6.70 -5.65 -19.16
N GLU A 10 6.55 -6.63 -20.05
CA GLU A 10 7.62 -7.47 -20.58
C GLU A 10 8.64 -6.71 -21.42
N ASP A 11 8.28 -5.52 -21.92
CA ASP A 11 9.15 -4.67 -22.74
C ASP A 11 10.08 -3.78 -21.91
N LEU A 12 9.95 -3.79 -20.58
CA LEU A 12 10.78 -2.97 -19.70
C LEU A 12 12.23 -3.46 -19.65
N TYR A 13 13.17 -2.51 -19.62
CA TYR A 13 14.61 -2.81 -19.53
C TYR A 13 14.98 -3.56 -18.24
N ILE A 14 14.30 -3.24 -17.13
CA ILE A 14 14.45 -3.93 -15.85
C ILE A 14 13.22 -4.84 -15.69
N PRO A 15 13.41 -6.15 -15.44
CA PRO A 15 12.29 -7.06 -15.18
C PRO A 15 11.41 -6.52 -14.06
N TYR A 16 10.14 -6.28 -14.40
CA TYR A 16 9.15 -5.71 -13.50
C TYR A 16 8.02 -6.69 -13.29
N PHE A 17 7.45 -6.66 -12.09
CA PHE A 17 6.14 -7.23 -11.84
C PHE A 17 5.43 -6.38 -10.79
N CYS A 18 4.11 -6.48 -10.77
CA CYS A 18 3.30 -5.96 -9.69
C CYS A 18 2.33 -7.03 -9.18
N VAL A 19 1.76 -6.78 -8.01
CA VAL A 19 0.78 -7.67 -7.40
C VAL A 19 -0.51 -6.91 -7.21
N SER A 20 -1.63 -7.52 -7.60
CA SER A 20 -2.96 -7.02 -7.28
C SER A 20 -3.72 -8.06 -6.47
N THR A 21 -4.68 -7.60 -5.69
CA THR A 21 -5.65 -8.49 -5.05
C THR A 21 -6.82 -8.70 -5.99
N ASP A 22 -7.02 -9.94 -6.43
CA ASP A 22 -8.18 -10.32 -7.24
C ASP A 22 -9.37 -10.63 -6.31
N LEU A 23 -10.40 -9.79 -6.36
CA LEU A 23 -11.59 -9.94 -5.53
C LEU A 23 -12.50 -11.08 -5.99
N ARG A 24 -12.47 -11.45 -7.28
CA ARG A 24 -13.30 -12.53 -7.79
C ARG A 24 -12.80 -13.88 -7.28
N ASP A 25 -11.49 -14.06 -7.35
CA ASP A 25 -10.82 -15.30 -6.99
C ASP A 25 -10.26 -15.28 -5.55
N SER A 26 -10.42 -14.16 -4.84
CA SER A 26 -9.96 -13.91 -3.47
C SER A 26 -8.49 -14.29 -3.25
N ARG A 27 -7.62 -13.94 -4.20
CA ARG A 27 -6.19 -14.31 -4.17
C ARG A 27 -5.29 -13.18 -4.68
N ALA A 28 -4.04 -13.19 -4.23
CA ALA A 28 -2.98 -12.37 -4.82
C ALA A 28 -2.72 -12.85 -6.25
N ARG A 29 -2.55 -11.90 -7.18
CA ARG A 29 -2.19 -12.17 -8.57
C ARG A 29 -0.96 -11.35 -8.94
N THR A 30 0.06 -12.04 -9.42
CA THR A 30 1.29 -11.43 -9.93
C THR A 30 1.15 -11.17 -11.42
N HIS A 31 1.46 -9.95 -11.85
CA HIS A 31 1.41 -9.53 -13.25
C HIS A 31 2.82 -9.26 -13.75
N MET A 32 3.24 -10.01 -14.76
CA MET A 32 4.54 -9.89 -15.42
C MET A 32 4.43 -9.59 -16.91
N SER A 33 3.20 -9.47 -17.43
CA SER A 33 2.94 -9.24 -18.83
C SER A 33 1.65 -8.46 -19.05
N GLY A 34 1.58 -7.71 -20.15
CA GLY A 34 0.42 -6.91 -20.55
C GLY A 34 0.60 -5.41 -20.26
N ASP A 35 -0.49 -4.64 -20.44
CA ASP A 35 -0.46 -3.18 -20.36
C ASP A 35 0.09 -2.67 -19.02
N LEU A 36 1.26 -2.02 -19.08
CA LEU A 36 1.96 -1.53 -17.89
C LEU A 36 1.09 -0.57 -17.08
N TRP A 37 0.42 0.37 -17.75
CA TRP A 37 -0.43 1.36 -17.09
C TRP A 37 -1.60 0.71 -16.34
N PHE A 38 -2.17 -0.36 -16.92
CA PHE A 38 -3.37 -1.01 -16.41
C PHE A 38 -3.04 -1.73 -15.10
N TYR A 39 -2.02 -2.58 -15.13
CA TYR A 39 -1.63 -3.38 -13.97
C TYR A 39 -0.94 -2.56 -12.89
N THR A 40 -0.15 -1.53 -13.26
CA THR A 40 0.41 -0.58 -12.27
C THR A 40 -0.72 0.16 -11.55
N ARG A 41 -1.73 0.64 -12.28
CA ARG A 41 -2.91 1.28 -11.67
C ARG A 41 -3.69 0.30 -10.79
N ALA A 42 -3.92 -0.93 -11.27
CA ALA A 42 -4.62 -1.95 -10.50
C ALA A 42 -3.93 -2.24 -9.17
N SER A 43 -2.59 -2.38 -9.19
CA SER A 43 -1.75 -2.62 -8.01
C SER A 43 -1.78 -1.50 -6.97
N MET A 44 -2.21 -0.28 -7.33
CA MET A 44 -2.31 0.90 -6.45
C MET A 44 -3.76 1.34 -6.19
N THR A 45 -4.75 0.53 -6.55
CA THR A 45 -6.17 0.90 -6.46
C THR A 45 -6.70 0.68 -5.05
N LEU A 46 -6.66 1.74 -4.24
CA LEU A 46 -7.14 1.76 -2.87
C LEU A 46 -8.67 1.69 -2.79
N THR A 47 -9.17 0.80 -1.93
CA THR A 47 -10.60 0.71 -1.63
C THR A 47 -11.07 2.04 -1.07
N LEU A 48 -12.23 2.52 -1.55
CA LEU A 48 -12.90 3.77 -1.19
C LEU A 48 -12.39 5.04 -1.88
N LEU A 49 -11.15 5.06 -2.34
CA LEU A 49 -10.64 6.20 -3.12
C LEU A 49 -10.87 5.99 -4.62
N PHE A 50 -10.69 4.75 -5.09
CA PHE A 50 -10.81 4.42 -6.50
C PHE A 50 -11.67 3.18 -6.73
N PRO A 51 -12.42 3.12 -7.85
CA PRO A 51 -13.14 1.92 -8.23
C PRO A 51 -12.15 0.81 -8.62
N PRO A 52 -12.50 -0.46 -8.38
CA PRO A 52 -11.68 -1.60 -8.79
C PRO A 52 -11.38 -1.58 -10.29
N GLN A 53 -10.19 -2.05 -10.66
CA GLN A 53 -9.82 -2.22 -12.06
C GLN A 53 -10.43 -3.51 -12.60
N ILE A 54 -11.18 -3.39 -13.68
CA ILE A 54 -11.75 -4.54 -14.38
C ILE A 54 -10.97 -4.74 -15.66
N ASN A 55 -10.32 -5.88 -15.80
CA ASN A 55 -9.75 -6.25 -17.08
C ASN A 55 -10.89 -6.75 -17.98
N GLN A 56 -11.04 -6.11 -19.14
CA GLN A 56 -12.17 -6.35 -20.04
C GLN A 56 -12.10 -7.74 -20.70
N PHE A 57 -10.92 -8.35 -20.76
CA PHE A 57 -10.73 -9.64 -21.42
C PHE A 57 -11.00 -10.83 -20.50
N ASP A 58 -10.57 -10.75 -19.24
CA ASP A 58 -10.64 -11.87 -18.29
C ASP A 58 -11.70 -11.65 -17.21
N THR A 59 -12.33 -10.47 -17.16
CA THR A 59 -13.38 -10.08 -16.20
C THR A 59 -12.94 -10.24 -14.73
N HIS A 60 -11.64 -10.13 -14.46
CA HIS A 60 -11.10 -10.12 -13.10
C HIS A 60 -11.25 -8.72 -12.48
N LEU A 61 -11.52 -8.70 -11.17
CA LEU A 61 -11.77 -7.49 -10.40
C LEU A 61 -10.57 -7.21 -9.49
N LEU A 62 -9.69 -6.31 -9.93
CA LEU A 62 -8.39 -6.10 -9.34
C LEU A 62 -8.37 -4.86 -8.42
N MET A 63 -7.77 -5.04 -7.26
CA MET A 63 -7.52 -4.01 -6.24
C MET A 63 -6.04 -3.99 -5.85
N ASP A 64 -5.68 -3.03 -4.99
CA ASP A 64 -4.33 -2.88 -4.44
C ASP A 64 -3.73 -4.21 -3.95
N GLY A 65 -2.44 -4.43 -4.24
CA GLY A 65 -1.72 -5.64 -3.83
C GLY A 65 -1.50 -5.76 -2.33
N GLY A 66 -1.45 -4.63 -1.62
CA GLY A 66 -1.20 -4.56 -0.18
C GLY A 66 -2.22 -5.30 0.68
N TYR A 67 -3.44 -5.51 0.18
CA TYR A 67 -4.45 -6.31 0.87
C TYR A 67 -4.09 -7.80 0.96
N SER A 68 -3.32 -8.32 0.01
CA SER A 68 -3.01 -9.76 -0.08
C SER A 68 -1.53 -10.08 0.09
N ASP A 69 -0.63 -9.27 -0.49
CA ASP A 69 0.81 -9.47 -0.44
C ASP A 69 1.55 -8.12 -0.54
N LEU A 70 1.65 -7.41 0.59
CA LEU A 70 2.27 -6.09 0.67
C LEU A 70 3.76 -6.10 0.33
N VAL A 71 4.48 -7.15 0.73
CA VAL A 71 5.89 -7.35 0.41
C VAL A 71 6.03 -8.71 -0.28
N PRO A 72 6.00 -8.76 -1.62
CA PRO A 72 5.90 -10.01 -2.40
C PRO A 72 7.22 -10.79 -2.46
N ALA A 73 7.83 -11.04 -1.29
CA ALA A 73 9.08 -11.75 -1.10
C ALA A 73 8.98 -13.21 -1.59
N MET A 74 7.81 -13.84 -1.42
CA MET A 74 7.59 -15.21 -1.89
C MET A 74 7.41 -15.28 -3.40
N ALA A 75 6.72 -14.31 -4.02
CA ALA A 75 6.63 -14.22 -5.47
C ALA A 75 8.02 -14.00 -6.08
N MET A 76 8.79 -13.05 -5.54
CA MET A 76 10.20 -12.81 -5.87
C MET A 76 11.05 -14.09 -5.77
N ARG A 77 10.95 -14.82 -4.66
CA ARG A 77 11.71 -16.06 -4.46
C ARG A 77 11.36 -17.14 -5.48
N ARG A 78 10.10 -17.24 -5.90
CA ARG A 78 9.66 -18.16 -6.97
C ARG A 78 10.24 -17.79 -8.34
N LEU A 79 10.59 -16.52 -8.57
CA LEU A 79 11.30 -16.07 -9.77
C LEU A 79 12.79 -16.46 -9.77
N GLY A 80 13.29 -17.12 -8.73
CA GLY A 80 14.65 -17.64 -8.67
C GLY A 80 15.70 -16.61 -8.25
N ILE A 81 15.30 -15.50 -7.61
CA ILE A 81 16.26 -14.53 -7.08
C ILE A 81 17.08 -15.15 -5.93
N LYS A 82 18.37 -14.79 -5.88
CA LYS A 82 19.29 -15.24 -4.81
C LYS A 82 19.30 -14.29 -3.61
N TYR A 83 19.21 -13.00 -3.86
CA TYR A 83 19.22 -11.95 -2.84
C TYR A 83 17.99 -11.06 -3.03
N LEU A 84 17.30 -10.74 -1.93
CA LEU A 84 16.13 -9.87 -1.89
C LEU A 84 16.45 -8.65 -1.03
N ILE A 85 16.29 -7.47 -1.61
CA ILE A 85 16.28 -6.21 -0.86
C ILE A 85 14.82 -5.81 -0.75
N ALA A 86 14.28 -5.81 0.47
CA ALA A 86 12.90 -5.42 0.75
C ALA A 86 12.88 -4.05 1.43
N ILE A 87 11.99 -3.17 0.97
CA ILE A 87 11.76 -1.85 1.54
C ILE A 87 10.37 -1.87 2.15
N ASN A 88 10.29 -1.74 3.48
CA ASN A 88 9.03 -1.63 4.21
C ASN A 88 8.83 -0.16 4.65
N ILE A 89 7.62 0.36 4.46
CA ILE A 89 7.27 1.77 4.76
C ILE A 89 6.17 1.85 5.84
N GLY A 90 5.95 0.77 6.61
CA GLY A 90 4.93 0.71 7.67
C GLY A 90 5.40 1.18 9.05
N ASP A 91 4.47 1.30 10.01
CA ASP A 91 4.76 1.72 11.40
C ASP A 91 4.46 0.67 12.47
N GLU A 92 4.93 0.93 13.69
CA GLU A 92 4.40 0.34 14.93
C GLU A 92 3.19 1.12 15.50
N GLY A 93 2.70 2.14 14.81
CA GLY A 93 1.61 3.02 15.22
C GLY A 93 0.38 2.23 15.68
N SER A 94 0.16 2.20 16.99
CA SER A 94 -1.02 1.59 17.58
C SER A 94 -2.24 2.44 17.21
N LEU A 95 -3.25 1.83 16.58
CA LEU A 95 -4.58 2.45 16.53
C LEU A 95 -5.00 2.82 17.95
N HIS A 96 -5.37 4.08 18.17
CA HIS A 96 -6.02 4.45 19.42
C HIS A 96 -7.24 3.57 19.61
N THR A 97 -7.30 2.86 20.74
CA THR A 97 -8.46 2.05 21.09
C THR A 97 -9.68 2.96 21.18
N PHE A 98 -10.68 2.72 20.34
CA PHE A 98 -11.96 3.41 20.37
C PHE A 98 -13.01 2.46 20.92
N ASN A 99 -13.83 2.93 21.86
CA ASN A 99 -14.90 2.13 22.46
C ASN A 99 -16.24 2.53 21.85
N ILE A 100 -16.80 1.69 20.98
CA ILE A 100 -18.13 1.91 20.39
C ILE A 100 -19.23 1.19 21.19
N GLY A 101 -18.87 0.44 22.24
CA GLY A 101 -19.80 -0.42 22.98
C GLY A 101 -20.23 -1.69 22.21
N TYR A 102 -21.02 -2.54 22.86
CA TYR A 102 -21.47 -3.83 22.30
C TYR A 102 -22.69 -3.71 21.37
N HIS A 103 -23.40 -2.58 21.39
CA HIS A 103 -24.56 -2.32 20.56
C HIS A 103 -24.40 -0.96 19.88
N VAL A 104 -24.38 -0.97 18.55
CA VAL A 104 -24.19 0.25 17.76
C VAL A 104 -25.24 0.29 16.65
N SER A 105 -25.93 1.42 16.53
CA SER A 105 -26.80 1.67 15.39
C SER A 105 -25.97 2.25 14.24
N GLY A 106 -26.04 1.66 13.04
CA GLY A 106 -25.27 2.15 11.89
C GLY A 106 -25.61 3.59 11.50
N LEU A 107 -26.88 3.98 11.65
CA LEU A 107 -27.32 5.36 11.39
C LEU A 107 -26.81 6.32 12.46
N HIS A 108 -26.66 5.86 13.70
CA HIS A 108 -26.00 6.61 14.76
C HIS A 108 -24.52 6.85 14.43
N CYS A 109 -23.77 5.84 13.97
CA CYS A 109 -22.37 6.02 13.53
C CYS A 109 -22.23 7.06 12.43
N ILE A 110 -23.11 7.03 11.43
CA ILE A 110 -23.09 7.97 10.30
C ILE A 110 -23.35 9.39 10.79
N LEU A 111 -24.38 9.59 11.62
CA LEU A 111 -24.69 10.89 12.22
C LEU A 111 -23.55 11.38 13.12
N GLN A 112 -22.92 10.48 13.87
CA GLN A 112 -21.82 10.78 14.77
C GLN A 112 -20.57 11.28 14.02
N ASN A 113 -20.27 10.69 12.86
CA ASN A 113 -19.18 11.14 12.01
C ASN A 113 -19.50 12.41 11.20
N LEU A 114 -20.78 12.75 11.03
CA LEU A 114 -21.22 13.96 10.30
C LEU A 114 -21.27 15.21 11.21
N LEU A 115 -21.53 15.04 12.51
CA LEU A 115 -21.68 16.16 13.45
C LEU A 115 -20.32 16.62 14.02
N PRO A 116 -20.01 17.94 13.98
CA PRO A 116 -18.70 18.45 14.39
C PRO A 116 -18.43 18.34 15.89
N TYR A 117 -19.47 18.25 16.72
CA TYR A 117 -19.41 18.26 18.20
C TYR A 117 -19.37 16.87 18.86
N SER A 118 -19.28 15.80 18.09
CA SER A 118 -19.20 14.45 18.66
C SER A 118 -17.84 14.18 19.30
N THR A 119 -17.85 13.60 20.50
CA THR A 119 -16.67 13.28 21.32
C THR A 119 -15.93 12.03 20.86
N ASP A 120 -16.65 11.05 20.32
CA ASP A 120 -16.10 9.76 19.88
C ASP A 120 -16.32 9.60 18.38
N ARG A 121 -15.40 10.14 17.58
CA ARG A 121 -15.42 9.92 16.12
C ARG A 121 -14.90 8.53 15.83
N ILE A 122 -15.69 7.76 15.09
CA ILE A 122 -15.29 6.44 14.63
C ILE A 122 -14.21 6.65 13.57
N PRO A 123 -13.06 5.97 13.65
CA PRO A 123 -11.97 6.17 12.71
C PRO A 123 -12.46 5.96 11.27
N PHE A 124 -12.11 6.91 10.41
CA PHE A 124 -12.45 6.81 8.99
C PHE A 124 -11.73 5.60 8.37
N ASN A 125 -12.37 4.99 7.39
CA ASN A 125 -11.93 3.75 6.77
C ASN A 125 -10.46 3.74 6.28
N LEU A 126 -9.89 4.90 5.92
CA LEU A 126 -8.50 4.99 5.49
C LEU A 126 -7.50 4.72 6.63
N GLN A 127 -7.82 5.14 7.86
CA GLN A 127 -6.99 4.83 9.04
C GLN A 127 -7.03 3.33 9.36
N ILE A 128 -8.19 2.71 9.19
CA ILE A 128 -8.37 1.26 9.33
C ILE A 128 -7.55 0.53 8.26
N TRP A 129 -7.59 1.01 7.03
CA TRP A 129 -6.79 0.45 5.93
C TRP A 129 -5.28 0.52 6.22
N ASP A 130 -4.78 1.69 6.64
CA ASP A 130 -3.37 1.90 6.98
C ASP A 130 -2.93 0.91 8.09
N SER A 131 -3.81 0.70 9.05
CA SER A 131 -3.58 -0.23 10.16
C SER A 131 -3.63 -1.70 9.74
N LEU A 132 -4.49 -2.06 8.78
CA LEU A 132 -4.53 -3.41 8.21
C LEU A 132 -3.24 -3.70 7.42
N LEU A 133 -2.70 -2.71 6.70
CA LEU A 133 -1.40 -2.84 6.06
C LEU A 133 -0.29 -3.05 7.09
N ASN A 134 -0.29 -2.27 8.17
CA ASN A 134 0.68 -2.42 9.26
C ASN A 134 0.57 -3.77 9.97
N CYS A 135 -0.62 -4.39 10.04
CA CYS A 135 -0.77 -5.74 10.58
C CYS A 135 -0.12 -6.82 9.67
N SER A 136 -0.08 -6.58 8.37
CA SER A 136 0.56 -7.46 7.38
C SER A 136 2.08 -7.22 7.30
N ALA A 137 2.52 -5.99 7.56
CA ALA A 137 3.93 -5.58 7.56
C ALA A 137 4.59 -5.79 8.94
N ARG A 138 5.60 -6.65 9.05
CA ARG A 138 6.40 -6.72 10.29
C ARG A 138 7.47 -5.61 10.29
N ASN A 139 7.28 -4.60 11.16
CA ASN A 139 8.25 -3.63 11.74
C ASN A 139 8.65 -2.35 10.95
N PHE A 140 8.59 -1.20 11.67
CA PHE A 140 9.29 0.14 11.60
C PHE A 140 9.27 0.95 10.26
N ILE A 141 9.15 2.29 10.12
CA ILE A 141 8.93 3.54 10.91
C ILE A 141 7.86 4.36 10.14
N GLN A 142 6.86 4.97 10.79
CA GLN A 142 6.02 6.00 10.14
C GLN A 142 5.95 7.29 10.96
N ALA A 143 6.58 8.35 10.43
CA ALA A 143 6.37 9.72 10.92
C ALA A 143 5.32 10.48 10.08
N TYR A 144 4.76 9.86 9.03
CA TYR A 144 3.96 10.55 8.01
C TYR A 144 2.70 9.77 7.61
N THR A 145 1.57 10.46 7.46
CA THR A 145 0.30 9.85 7.02
C THR A 145 0.36 9.40 5.56
N ALA A 146 -0.32 8.30 5.21
CA ALA A 146 -0.34 7.72 3.86
C ALA A 146 -0.71 8.70 2.71
N LEU A 147 -1.45 9.78 3.01
CA LEU A 147 -1.85 10.80 2.04
C LEU A 147 -1.15 12.17 2.24
N ASP A 148 -0.08 12.24 3.02
CA ASP A 148 0.66 13.48 3.25
C ASP A 148 1.67 13.79 2.12
N PHE A 149 1.14 14.10 0.94
CA PHE A 149 1.94 14.41 -0.24
C PHE A 149 2.75 15.71 -0.14
N LYS A 150 2.50 16.56 0.87
CA LYS A 150 3.19 17.84 1.03
C LYS A 150 4.65 17.66 1.45
N ASN A 151 4.93 16.63 2.25
CA ASN A 151 6.25 16.39 2.84
C ASN A 151 7.12 15.43 2.00
N TYR A 152 6.95 15.45 0.67
CA TYR A 152 7.64 14.52 -0.24
C TYR A 152 9.18 14.59 -0.15
N THR A 153 9.74 15.76 0.14
CA THR A 153 11.19 15.94 0.29
C THR A 153 11.73 15.20 1.50
N GLU A 154 11.00 15.25 2.61
CA GLU A 154 11.38 14.58 3.85
C GLU A 154 11.25 13.07 3.71
N LEU A 155 10.16 12.59 3.12
CA LEU A 155 9.95 11.17 2.80
C LEU A 155 11.08 10.59 1.94
N ARG A 156 11.49 11.32 0.90
CA ARG A 156 12.62 10.91 0.04
C ARG A 156 13.93 10.83 0.84
N ASN A 157 14.20 11.84 1.66
CA ASN A 157 15.44 11.90 2.44
C ASN A 157 15.50 10.81 3.51
N ALA A 158 14.36 10.48 4.14
CA ALA A 158 14.26 9.38 5.10
C ALA A 158 14.70 8.05 4.46
N GLY A 159 14.15 7.70 3.30
CA GLY A 159 14.55 6.47 2.59
C GLY A 159 16.03 6.44 2.18
N TYR A 160 16.58 7.58 1.76
CA TYR A 160 18.01 7.72 1.44
C TYR A 160 18.90 7.46 2.66
N LEU A 161 18.59 8.10 3.80
CA LEU A 161 19.35 7.95 5.04
C LEU A 161 19.28 6.51 5.57
N SER A 162 18.08 5.90 5.58
CA SER A 162 17.90 4.51 6.01
C SER A 162 18.76 3.54 5.18
N THR A 163 18.88 3.77 3.87
CA THR A 163 19.71 2.95 2.99
C THR A 163 21.19 3.16 3.28
N LYS A 164 21.62 4.41 3.51
CA LYS A 164 23.02 4.78 3.78
C LYS A 164 23.56 4.12 5.06
N VAL A 165 22.72 4.01 6.10
CA VAL A 165 23.03 3.30 7.36
C VAL A 165 23.36 1.83 7.08
N ILE A 166 22.57 1.17 6.22
CA ILE A 166 22.75 -0.25 5.88
C ILE A 166 24.01 -0.47 5.04
N THR A 167 24.35 0.46 4.15
CA THR A 167 25.55 0.36 3.29
C THR A 167 26.87 0.71 3.99
N GLY A 168 26.83 1.18 5.25
CA GLY A 168 28.02 1.43 6.08
C GLY A 168 28.75 2.74 5.79
N ASP A 169 28.12 3.69 5.09
CA ASP A 169 28.72 4.96 4.68
C ASP A 169 28.67 6.04 5.78
N GLU A 170 28.23 5.68 7.00
CA GLU A 170 28.04 6.58 8.15
C GLU A 170 29.13 6.45 9.24
N THR A 171 30.41 6.37 8.86
CA THR A 171 31.50 6.60 9.83
C THR A 171 32.02 8.04 9.88
N LYS A 172 31.43 8.99 9.14
CA LYS A 172 31.84 10.40 9.18
C LYS A 172 30.66 11.34 8.98
N HIS A 173 29.89 11.58 10.04
CA HIS A 173 29.39 12.91 10.43
C HIS A 173 28.39 12.77 11.58
N SER A 174 28.93 12.64 12.79
CA SER A 174 28.33 13.22 13.98
C SER A 174 29.00 14.59 14.24
N PRO A 175 28.27 15.57 14.81
CA PRO A 175 28.69 16.97 14.95
C PRO A 175 29.98 17.16 15.77
#